data_AF-A0A549T0W4-F1
#
_entry.id   AF-A0A549T0W4-F1
#
_cell.length_a   1.000
_cell.length_b   1.000
_cell.length_c   1.000
_cell.angle_alpha   90.00
_cell.angle_beta   90.00
_cell.angle_gamma   90.00
#
_symmetry.space_group_name_H-M   'P 1'
#
loop_
_entity.id
_entity.type
_entity.pdbx_description
1 polymer ?
#
loop_
_entity_poly.entity_id
_entity_poly.type
_entity_poly.pdbx_seq_one_letter_code
_entity_poly.pdbx_strand_id
1 'polypeptide(L)'
;MSGNSVRFYLVTDRPQEAALIMFGLDLPFVPAWARVVHQPQDILAIPSGVRAVALWLGPPCFLQEIWTLRRTQIEIRGEGWDTWDALNGWRKQRAAAMASPEDGAATAAEAPPPPQQQLETVKNPPAKPASHSQTSRWL
;
A
#
# COMPACT_ATOMS: atom_id res chain seq x y z
N MET A 1 22.49 -15.43 -13.07
CA MET A 1 21.44 -15.74 -12.10
C MET A 1 21.61 -14.80 -10.92
N SER A 2 20.97 -13.62 -10.94
CA SER A 2 21.02 -12.69 -9.82
C SER A 2 20.15 -13.27 -8.71
N GLY A 3 20.78 -14.02 -7.81
CA GLY A 3 20.13 -14.60 -6.63
C GLY A 3 19.42 -13.50 -5.86
N ASN A 4 18.21 -13.80 -5.44
CA ASN A 4 17.36 -12.90 -4.68
C ASN A 4 17.95 -12.72 -3.26
N SER A 5 19.00 -11.90 -3.14
CA SER A 5 19.70 -11.64 -1.90
C SER A 5 18.86 -10.75 -1.00
N VAL A 6 18.58 -11.22 0.21
CA VAL A 6 18.01 -10.39 1.27
C VAL A 6 19.01 -9.29 1.62
N ARG A 7 18.55 -8.04 1.58
CA ARG A 7 19.33 -6.82 1.85
C ARG A 7 18.85 -6.09 3.11
N PHE A 8 17.67 -6.44 3.60
CA PHE A 8 17.04 -5.80 4.74
C PHE A 8 16.32 -6.83 5.62
N TYR A 9 16.52 -6.73 6.94
CA TYR A 9 15.86 -7.57 7.93
C TYR A 9 14.96 -6.73 8.85
N LEU A 10 13.70 -7.11 8.96
CA LEU A 10 12.75 -6.54 9.91
C LEU A 10 12.54 -7.54 11.04
N VAL A 11 13.07 -7.27 12.23
CA VAL A 11 12.95 -8.13 13.40
C VAL A 11 11.73 -7.70 14.23
N THR A 12 10.83 -8.63 14.57
CA THR A 12 9.58 -8.28 15.23
C THR A 12 8.94 -9.47 15.94
N ASP A 13 8.10 -9.18 16.94
CA ASP A 13 7.24 -10.14 17.62
C ASP A 13 5.87 -10.33 16.92
N ARG A 14 5.49 -9.42 16.01
CA ARG A 14 4.22 -9.46 15.27
C ARG A 14 4.45 -9.25 13.77
N PRO A 15 4.77 -10.31 13.01
CA PRO A 15 5.24 -10.19 11.64
C PRO A 15 4.20 -9.59 10.68
N GLN A 16 2.91 -9.91 10.83
CA GLN A 16 1.85 -9.35 9.99
C GLN A 16 1.70 -7.84 10.18
N GLU A 17 1.55 -7.40 11.44
CA GLU A 17 1.36 -5.99 11.78
C GLU A 17 2.59 -5.15 11.41
N ALA A 18 3.78 -5.68 11.68
CA ALA A 18 5.04 -5.04 11.30
C ALA A 18 5.21 -4.93 9.78
N ALA A 19 4.78 -5.93 9.01
CA ALA A 19 4.82 -5.87 7.54
C ALA A 19 3.92 -4.75 6.99
N LEU A 20 2.73 -4.58 7.57
CA LEU A 20 1.83 -3.49 7.22
C LEU A 20 2.44 -2.13 7.57
N ILE A 21 2.99 -1.98 8.78
CA ILE A 21 3.62 -0.73 9.23
C ILE A 21 4.84 -0.38 8.38
N MET A 22 5.70 -1.36 8.06
CA MET A 22 6.96 -1.12 7.36
C MET A 22 6.83 -1.10 5.83
N PHE A 23 5.96 -1.90 5.24
CA PHE A 23 5.89 -2.00 3.79
C PHE A 23 4.57 -1.50 3.21
N GLY A 24 3.54 -1.31 4.05
CA GLY A 24 2.17 -1.08 3.58
C GLY A 24 1.60 -2.33 2.90
N LEU A 25 2.08 -3.52 3.26
CA LEU A 25 1.76 -4.79 2.60
C LEU A 25 1.55 -5.89 3.62
N ASP A 26 0.67 -6.84 3.30
CA ASP A 26 0.60 -8.08 4.07
C ASP A 26 1.90 -8.88 3.93
N LEU A 27 2.18 -9.69 4.96
CA LEU A 27 3.40 -10.49 5.08
C LEU A 27 3.77 -11.30 3.83
N PRO A 28 2.85 -11.97 3.10
CA PRO A 28 3.19 -12.72 1.89
C PRO A 28 3.66 -11.85 0.71
N PHE A 29 3.37 -10.55 0.73
CA PHE A 29 3.72 -9.61 -0.33
C PHE A 29 4.93 -8.75 0.01
N VAL A 30 5.59 -9.00 1.15
CA VAL A 30 6.84 -8.32 1.51
C VAL A 30 7.85 -8.56 0.38
N PRO A 31 8.56 -7.50 -0.08
CA PRO A 31 9.48 -7.64 -1.19
C PRO A 31 10.57 -8.66 -0.90
N ALA A 32 10.94 -9.43 -1.91
CA ALA A 32 11.86 -10.54 -1.73
C ALA A 32 13.30 -10.11 -1.34
N TRP A 33 13.64 -8.82 -1.45
CA TRP A 33 14.88 -8.24 -0.91
C TRP A 33 14.82 -7.95 0.60
N ALA A 34 13.65 -8.02 1.22
CA ALA A 34 13.43 -7.88 2.64
C ALA A 34 13.04 -9.23 3.27
N ARG A 35 13.41 -9.41 4.53
CA ARG A 35 12.99 -10.57 5.32
C ARG A 35 12.42 -10.12 6.66
N VAL A 36 11.18 -10.52 6.95
CA VAL A 36 10.60 -10.36 8.28
C VAL A 36 11.03 -11.56 9.13
N VAL A 37 11.63 -11.27 10.28
CA VAL A 37 12.21 -12.25 11.21
C VAL A 37 11.42 -12.20 12.51
N HIS A 38 10.84 -13.34 12.89
CA HIS A 38 10.00 -13.46 14.10
C HIS A 38 10.27 -14.75 14.89
N GLN A 39 11.41 -15.39 14.64
CA GLN A 39 11.81 -16.63 15.29
C GLN A 39 13.24 -16.49 15.85
N PRO A 40 13.54 -17.06 17.03
CA PRO A 40 14.87 -16.99 17.65
C PRO A 40 16.00 -17.42 16.71
N GLN A 41 15.84 -18.57 16.05
CA GLN A 41 16.84 -19.14 15.15
C GLN A 41 17.13 -18.22 13.96
N ASP A 42 16.11 -17.53 13.45
CA ASP A 42 16.25 -16.63 12.32
C ASP A 42 16.96 -15.33 12.73
N ILE A 43 16.77 -14.87 13.97
CA ILE A 43 17.52 -13.73 14.52
C ILE A 43 19.02 -14.08 14.60
N LEU A 44 19.34 -15.26 15.11
CA LEU A 44 20.72 -15.72 15.22
C LEU A 44 21.39 -15.93 13.84
N ALA A 45 20.60 -16.25 12.82
CA ALA A 45 21.06 -16.42 11.44
C ALA A 45 21.27 -15.08 10.69
N ILE A 46 20.93 -13.92 11.27
CA ILE A 46 21.16 -12.62 10.65
C ILE A 46 22.68 -12.44 10.44
N PRO A 47 23.15 -12.24 9.19
CA PRO A 47 24.57 -12.04 8.92
C PRO A 47 25.07 -10.69 9.43
N SER A 48 26.38 -10.59 9.70
CA SER A 48 27.01 -9.30 10.02
C SER A 48 27.10 -8.40 8.77
N GLY A 49 27.03 -7.09 8.96
CA GLY A 49 27.13 -6.08 7.90
C GLY A 49 25.84 -5.85 7.11
N VAL A 50 24.71 -6.41 7.54
CA VAL A 50 23.40 -6.24 6.88
C VAL A 50 22.65 -5.03 7.44
N ARG A 51 21.62 -4.59 6.70
CA ARG A 51 20.65 -3.62 7.23
C ARG A 51 19.57 -4.37 8.02
N ALA A 52 19.34 -3.95 9.26
CA ALA A 52 18.31 -4.54 10.09
C ALA A 52 17.68 -3.50 11.00
N VAL A 53 16.37 -3.61 11.22
CA VAL A 53 15.61 -2.79 12.17
C VAL A 53 14.73 -3.71 12.99
N ALA A 54 14.62 -3.43 14.29
CA ALA A 54 13.63 -4.08 15.14
C ALA A 54 12.40 -3.19 15.33
N LEU A 55 11.22 -3.79 15.21
CA LEU A 55 9.92 -3.19 15.49
C LEU A 55 9.15 -4.11 16.44
N TRP A 56 9.10 -3.70 17.71
CA TRP A 56 8.38 -4.41 18.76
C TRP A 56 7.01 -3.78 18.95
N LEU A 57 5.96 -4.58 18.83
CA LEU A 57 4.56 -4.12 18.86
C LEU A 57 3.79 -4.67 20.08
N GLY A 58 4.30 -5.74 20.69
CA GLY A 58 3.83 -6.28 21.95
C GLY A 58 4.65 -5.81 23.17
N PRO A 59 4.31 -6.36 24.36
CA PRO A 59 5.13 -6.17 25.55
C PRO A 59 6.53 -6.79 25.37
N PRO A 60 7.50 -6.43 26.23
CA PRO A 60 8.84 -7.03 26.21
C PRO A 60 8.77 -8.56 26.16
N CYS A 61 9.58 -9.16 25.28
CA CYS A 61 9.54 -10.58 25.02
C CYS A 61 10.93 -11.17 24.78
N PHE A 62 11.02 -12.49 24.83
CA PHE A 62 12.28 -13.22 24.64
C PHE A 62 12.97 -12.92 23.29
N LEU A 63 12.21 -12.64 22.23
CA LEU A 63 12.78 -12.24 20.93
C LEU A 63 13.55 -10.92 21.01
N GLN A 64 13.06 -9.97 21.83
CA GLN A 64 13.72 -8.69 22.04
C GLN A 64 15.05 -8.86 22.78
N GLU A 65 15.12 -9.77 23.75
CA GLU A 65 16.36 -10.12 24.44
C GLU A 65 17.37 -10.77 23.49
N ILE A 66 16.93 -11.76 22.69
CA ILE A 66 17.78 -12.40 21.68
C ILE A 66 18.30 -11.39 20.68
N TRP A 67 17.45 -10.48 20.18
CA TRP A 67 17.88 -9.43 19.27
C TRP A 67 18.90 -8.49 19.91
N THR A 68 18.66 -8.09 21.17
CA THR A 68 19.58 -7.22 21.91
C THR A 68 20.95 -7.85 22.05
N LEU A 69 21.00 -9.14 22.43
CA LEU A 69 22.25 -9.89 22.50
C LEU A 69 22.89 -10.07 21.12
N ARG A 70 22.10 -10.36 20.08
CA ARG A 70 22.64 -10.55 18.73
C ARG A 70 23.34 -9.29 18.24
N ARG A 71 22.78 -8.11 18.47
CA ARG A 71 23.39 -6.83 18.06
C ARG A 71 24.75 -6.54 18.70
N THR A 72 25.08 -7.15 19.84
CA THR A 72 26.43 -7.01 20.41
C THR A 72 27.46 -7.89 19.71
N GLN A 73 27.00 -8.87 18.90
CA GLN A 73 27.84 -9.86 18.23
C GLN A 73 28.07 -9.58 16.74
N ILE A 74 27.26 -8.70 16.14
CA ILE A 74 27.32 -8.41 14.69
C ILE A 74 27.26 -6.91 14.42
N GLU A 75 27.84 -6.51 13.29
CA GLU A 75 27.68 -5.16 12.75
C GLU A 75 26.30 -5.05 12.09
N ILE A 76 25.50 -4.06 12.49
CA ILE A 76 24.25 -3.69 11.81
C ILE A 76 24.47 -2.36 11.11
N ARG A 77 24.12 -2.29 9.82
CA ARG A 77 24.23 -1.08 9.00
C ARG A 77 22.91 -0.33 8.93
N GLY A 78 22.96 1.00 9.04
CA GLY A 78 21.79 1.85 8.85
C GLY A 78 20.71 1.61 9.91
N GLU A 79 21.01 1.94 11.16
CA GLU A 79 19.98 2.08 12.20
C GLU A 79 19.32 3.47 12.09
N GLY A 80 18.01 3.55 12.27
CA GLY A 80 17.30 4.82 12.42
C GLY A 80 16.72 5.42 11.13
N TRP A 81 16.79 6.75 11.02
CA TRP A 81 16.04 7.58 10.05
C TRP A 81 16.39 7.29 8.58
N ASP A 82 17.64 6.98 8.25
CA ASP A 82 18.06 6.69 6.86
C ASP A 82 17.32 5.50 6.26
N THR A 83 17.01 4.49 7.09
CA THR A 83 16.23 3.32 6.68
C THR A 83 14.77 3.69 6.45
N TRP A 84 14.22 4.61 7.24
CA TRP A 84 12.86 5.13 7.06
C TRP A 84 12.72 5.95 5.78
N ASP A 85 13.68 6.82 5.47
CA ASP A 85 13.65 7.63 4.26
C ASP A 85 13.75 6.77 3.00
N ALA A 86 14.67 5.80 2.99
CA ALA A 86 14.80 4.86 1.88
C ALA A 86 13.50 4.07 1.65
N LEU A 87 12.83 3.68 2.73
CA LEU A 87 11.60 2.91 2.66
C LEU A 87 10.40 3.76 2.24
N ASN A 88 10.30 5.00 2.72
CA ASN A 88 9.31 5.96 2.27
C ASN A 88 9.49 6.29 0.78
N GLY A 89 10.73 6.46 0.32
CA GLY A 89 11.06 6.61 -1.09
C GLY A 89 10.59 5.41 -1.91
N TRP A 90 10.86 4.19 -1.44
CA TRP A 90 10.39 2.97 -2.08
C TRP A 90 8.85 2.87 -2.11
N ARG A 91 8.14 3.20 -1.02
CA ARG A 91 6.67 3.19 -0.99
C ARG A 91 6.08 4.18 -2.00
N LYS A 92 6.65 5.39 -2.10
CA LYS A 92 6.23 6.41 -3.07
C LYS A 92 6.43 5.92 -4.51
N GLN A 93 7.59 5.35 -4.81
CA GLN A 93 7.87 4.77 -6.14
C GLN A 93 6.89 3.65 -6.49
N ARG A 94 6.60 2.75 -5.55
CA ARG A 94 5.62 1.68 -5.72
C ARG A 94 4.22 2.23 -5.99
N ALA A 95 3.78 3.22 -5.21
CA ALA A 95 2.48 3.84 -5.40
C ALA A 95 2.36 4.53 -6.77
N ALA A 96 3.40 5.25 -7.19
CA ALA A 96 3.44 5.88 -8.51
C ALA A 96 3.41 4.86 -9.67
N ALA A 97 4.11 3.73 -9.52
CA ALA A 97 4.09 2.64 -10.49
C ALA A 97 2.70 1.99 -10.62
N MET A 98 1.98 1.84 -9.51
CA MET A 98 0.60 1.31 -9.50
C MET A 98 -0.42 2.33 -10.01
N ALA A 99 -0.13 3.63 -9.90
CA ALA A 99 -0.99 4.71 -10.36
C ALA A 99 -0.78 5.09 -11.83
N SER A 100 0.24 4.56 -12.50
CA SER A 100 0.41 4.76 -13.94
C SER A 100 -0.50 3.79 -14.69
N PRO A 101 -1.58 4.26 -15.35
CA PRO A 101 -2.25 3.45 -16.35
C PRO A 101 -1.29 3.28 -17.52
N GLU A 102 -1.23 2.07 -18.04
CA GLU A 102 -0.67 1.82 -19.36
C GLU A 102 -1.34 2.76 -20.37
N ASP A 103 -0.52 3.32 -21.24
CA ASP A 103 -0.89 4.09 -22.42
C ASP A 103 -2.07 3.43 -23.17
N GLY A 104 -3.27 3.93 -22.91
CA GLY A 104 -4.39 3.85 -23.85
C GLY A 104 -4.07 4.74 -25.04
N ALA A 105 -3.37 4.15 -26.00
CA ALA A 105 -3.04 4.67 -27.32
C ALA A 105 -3.82 5.93 -27.74
N ALA A 106 -3.09 7.03 -27.87
CA ALA A 106 -3.41 8.04 -28.87
C ALA A 106 -3.37 7.37 -30.26
N THR A 107 -4.49 6.79 -30.69
CA THR A 107 -4.85 6.77 -32.10
C THR A 107 -6.10 7.63 -32.20
N ALA A 108 -5.91 8.88 -32.61
CA ALA A 108 -6.96 9.67 -33.21
C ALA A 108 -7.36 8.95 -34.52
N ALA A 109 -8.22 7.94 -34.40
CA ALA A 109 -9.04 7.46 -35.48
C ALA A 109 -10.41 8.11 -35.31
N GLU A 110 -10.63 9.12 -36.13
CA GLU A 110 -11.91 9.77 -36.38
C GLU A 110 -12.99 8.70 -36.62
N ALA A 111 -13.87 8.52 -35.64
CA ALA A 111 -15.13 7.82 -35.82
C ALA A 111 -16.20 8.87 -36.14
N PRO A 112 -16.96 8.75 -37.24
CA PRO A 112 -17.98 9.73 -37.60
C PRO A 112 -19.12 9.75 -36.56
N PRO A 113 -19.79 10.91 -36.38
CA PRO A 113 -20.87 11.02 -35.41
C PRO A 113 -22.06 10.14 -35.81
N PRO A 114 -22.82 9.59 -34.84
CA PRO A 114 -24.05 8.87 -35.13
C PRO A 114 -25.10 9.81 -35.75
N PRO A 115 -25.83 9.40 -36.81
CA PRO A 115 -26.88 10.23 -37.37
C PRO A 115 -28.01 10.42 -36.35
N GLN A 116 -28.23 11.67 -35.97
CA GLN A 116 -29.39 12.12 -35.20
C GLN A 116 -30.66 11.82 -36.02
N GLN A 117 -31.44 10.82 -35.62
CA GLN A 117 -32.79 10.65 -36.13
C GLN A 117 -33.73 11.65 -35.46
N GLN A 118 -34.46 12.33 -36.34
CA GLN A 118 -35.14 13.60 -36.13
C GLN A 118 -36.40 13.44 -35.27
N LEU A 119 -36.66 14.49 -34.48
CA LEU A 119 -37.97 14.79 -33.90
C LEU A 119 -39.05 14.78 -34.98
N GLU A 120 -40.02 13.88 -34.87
CA GLU A 120 -41.34 14.10 -35.46
C GLU A 120 -42.33 14.51 -34.37
N THR A 121 -42.84 15.73 -34.57
CA THR A 121 -43.78 16.45 -33.72
C THR A 121 -45.19 16.01 -34.05
N VAL A 122 -45.98 15.57 -33.06
CA VAL A 122 -47.46 15.54 -33.19
C VAL A 122 -48.10 16.29 -32.02
N LYS A 123 -48.38 17.57 -32.31
CA LYS A 123 -49.51 18.44 -31.90
C LYS A 123 -50.24 18.17 -30.57
N ASN A 124 -50.03 19.09 -29.61
CA ASN A 124 -50.95 19.47 -28.51
C ASN A 124 -52.19 20.24 -29.10
N PRO A 125 -53.32 20.56 -28.39
CA PRO A 125 -53.41 21.13 -27.01
C PRO A 125 -54.75 20.80 -26.24
N PRO A 126 -55.28 21.61 -25.29
CA PRO A 126 -54.85 21.86 -23.90
C PRO A 126 -56.00 21.73 -22.84
N ALA A 127 -55.69 22.07 -21.56
CA ALA A 127 -56.56 22.48 -20.41
C ALA A 127 -56.51 21.51 -19.22
N LYS A 128 -56.44 21.89 -17.93
CA LYS A 128 -56.37 23.14 -17.14
C LYS A 128 -55.81 22.73 -15.74
N PRO A 129 -55.36 23.67 -14.88
CA PRO A 129 -54.71 23.36 -13.61
C PRO A 129 -55.70 23.25 -12.44
N ALA A 130 -55.41 22.39 -11.47
CA ALA A 130 -55.94 22.43 -10.10
C ALA A 130 -54.74 22.06 -9.19
N SER A 131 -54.16 22.96 -8.38
CA SER A 131 -54.68 23.65 -7.18
C SER A 131 -55.13 22.69 -6.07
N HIS A 132 -54.77 23.06 -4.83
CA HIS A 132 -54.92 22.46 -3.49
C HIS A 132 -53.56 21.94 -2.96
N SER A 133 -52.75 22.78 -2.31
CA SER A 133 -52.88 23.38 -0.97
C SER A 133 -52.69 22.37 0.18
N GLN A 134 -51.56 22.57 0.89
CA GLN A 134 -51.42 22.62 2.35
C GLN A 134 -51.66 21.31 3.13
N THR A 135 -50.71 20.85 3.96
CA THR A 135 -50.69 21.24 5.39
C THR A 135 -49.33 20.94 6.02
N SER A 136 -48.78 21.95 6.70
CA SER A 136 -47.63 21.89 7.60
C SER A 136 -47.93 21.10 8.88
N ARG A 137 -46.92 20.50 9.51
CA ARG A 137 -46.69 20.76 10.95
C ARG A 137 -45.31 20.30 11.43
N TRP A 138 -44.66 21.21 12.13
CA TRP A 138 -43.51 21.03 13.00
C TRP A 138 -43.82 20.08 14.17
N LEU A 139 -42.87 19.23 14.52
CA LEU A 139 -42.15 19.22 15.81
C LEU A 139 -40.91 18.33 15.70
#